data_AF-A0A7C9JUE4-F1
#
_entry.id   AF-A0A7C9JUE4-F1
#
_cell.length_a   1.000
_cell.length_b   1.000
_cell.length_c   1.000
_cell.angle_alpha   90.00
_cell.angle_beta   90.00
_cell.angle_gamma   90.00
#
_symmetry.space_group_name_H-M   'P 1'
#
loop_
_entity.id
_entity.type
_entity.pdbx_description
1 polymer ?
#
loop_
_entity_poly.entity_id
_entity_poly.type
_entity_poly.pdbx_seq_one_letter_code
_entity_poly.pdbx_strand_id
1 'polypeptide(L)'
;MQPIKRPQEQGAALVIVMVLLASSLMIGVIGVQSALVEERLASNYRAATLAQMRAEIAASQAVASFSGLAWGSNSHSINSDQTLRWEDIVKHPLTTVLGSDCPKNSCLYIPVKRDGQAWVMALGVVIAADNTDGETLLAQSLPIFVRVKGEEESDETKAAVVWH
;
A
#
# COMPACT_ATOMS: atom_id res chain seq x y z
N MET A 1 -54.16 59.39 27.60
CA MET A 1 -53.01 58.91 26.78
C MET A 1 -52.16 58.02 27.68
N GLN A 2 -52.27 56.69 27.58
CA GLN A 2 -51.47 55.76 28.40
C GLN A 2 -50.21 55.35 27.64
N PRO A 3 -49.01 55.36 28.26
CA PRO A 3 -47.79 54.91 27.60
C PRO A 3 -47.74 53.38 27.53
N ILE A 4 -47.59 52.84 26.33
CA ILE A 4 -47.35 51.41 26.09
C ILE A 4 -45.93 51.08 26.56
N LYS A 5 -45.81 50.27 27.61
CA LYS A 5 -44.55 49.77 28.15
C LYS A 5 -44.11 48.54 27.32
N ARG A 6 -43.09 48.68 26.48
CA ARG A 6 -42.53 47.57 25.68
C ARG A 6 -41.71 46.65 26.59
N PRO A 7 -41.94 45.33 26.60
CA PRO A 7 -41.13 44.40 27.37
C PRO A 7 -39.72 44.28 26.75
N GLN A 8 -38.75 44.03 27.62
CA GLN A 8 -37.33 43.89 27.34
C GLN A 8 -37.08 42.57 26.55
N GLU A 9 -37.16 42.59 25.22
CA GLU A 9 -36.91 41.40 24.38
C GLU A 9 -35.42 41.15 24.05
N GLN A 10 -34.53 42.04 24.49
CA GLN A 10 -33.10 42.01 24.13
C GLN A 10 -32.35 40.79 24.70
N GLY A 11 -32.83 40.16 25.77
CA GLY A 11 -32.20 38.97 26.37
C GLY A 11 -32.41 37.68 25.58
N ALA A 12 -33.60 37.49 25.00
CA ALA A 12 -33.95 36.26 24.27
C ALA A 12 -33.25 36.17 22.90
N ALA A 13 -33.12 37.31 22.20
CA ALA A 13 -32.44 37.38 20.92
C ALA A 13 -30.95 36.98 21.03
N LEU A 14 -30.26 37.40 22.10
CA LEU A 14 -28.87 37.05 22.34
C LEU A 14 -28.68 35.53 22.51
N VAL A 15 -29.56 34.88 23.27
CA VAL A 15 -29.51 33.42 23.51
C VAL A 15 -29.73 32.66 22.20
N ILE A 16 -30.71 33.08 21.39
CA ILE A 16 -30.98 32.45 20.09
C ILE A 16 -29.76 32.57 19.17
N VAL A 17 -29.16 33.77 19.08
CA VAL A 17 -27.96 33.98 18.26
C VAL A 17 -26.78 33.15 18.78
N MET A 18 -26.57 33.06 20.09
CA MET A 18 -25.54 32.19 20.66
C MET A 18 -25.76 30.73 20.32
N VAL A 19 -26.99 30.22 20.41
CA VAL A 19 -27.32 28.84 20.05
C VAL A 19 -27.06 28.59 18.56
N LEU A 20 -27.46 29.52 17.69
CA LEU A 20 -27.21 29.41 16.26
C LEU A 20 -25.70 29.46 15.93
N LEU A 21 -24.95 30.38 16.54
CA LEU A 21 -23.49 30.45 16.38
C LEU A 21 -22.80 29.18 16.91
N ALA A 22 -23.21 28.67 18.06
CA ALA A 22 -22.68 27.45 18.64
C ALA A 22 -22.95 26.24 17.74
N SER A 23 -24.17 26.13 17.19
CA SER A 23 -24.52 25.06 16.23
C SER A 23 -23.72 25.15 14.94
N SER A 24 -23.57 26.35 14.36
CA SER A 24 -22.78 26.60 13.15
C SER A 24 -21.30 26.26 13.36
N LEU A 25 -20.74 26.67 14.50
CA LEU A 25 -19.37 26.33 14.87
C LEU A 25 -19.18 24.82 15.01
N MET A 26 -20.11 24.13 15.69
CA MET A 26 -20.03 22.67 15.85
C MET A 26 -20.08 21.95 14.51
N ILE A 27 -20.96 22.38 13.59
CA ILE A 27 -21.01 21.83 12.22
C ILE A 27 -19.67 22.06 11.49
N GLY A 28 -19.09 23.26 11.60
CA GLY A 28 -17.79 23.59 11.01
C GLY A 28 -16.66 22.71 11.55
N VAL A 29 -16.61 22.50 12.88
CA VAL A 29 -15.60 21.65 13.52
C VAL A 29 -15.74 20.19 13.07
N ILE A 30 -16.96 19.67 13.00
CA ILE A 30 -17.22 18.30 12.52
C ILE A 30 -16.75 18.15 11.06
N GLY A 31 -17.03 19.13 10.20
CA GLY A 31 -16.60 19.10 8.79
C GLY A 31 -15.08 19.10 8.61
N VAL A 32 -14.34 19.85 9.44
CA VAL A 32 -12.87 19.81 9.41
C VAL A 32 -12.35 18.46 9.91
N GLN A 33 -12.93 17.91 10.97
CA GLN A 33 -12.53 16.60 11.48
C GLN A 33 -12.78 15.48 10.47
N SER A 34 -13.92 15.49 9.76
CA SER A 34 -14.20 14.50 8.72
C SER A 34 -13.20 14.59 7.56
N ALA A 35 -12.87 15.80 7.11
CA ALA A 35 -11.89 16.01 6.05
C ALA A 35 -10.50 15.46 6.41
N LEU A 36 -10.05 15.66 7.66
CA LEU A 36 -8.77 15.11 8.14
C LEU A 36 -8.75 13.58 8.16
N VAL A 37 -9.89 12.95 8.47
CA VAL A 37 -10.02 11.49 8.43
C VAL A 37 -9.95 10.99 6.99
N GLU A 38 -10.69 11.62 6.07
CA GLU A 38 -10.68 11.28 4.65
C GLU A 38 -9.29 11.43 4.03
N GLU A 39 -8.54 12.48 4.38
CA GLU A 39 -7.17 12.69 3.91
C GLU A 39 -6.24 11.55 4.35
N ARG A 40 -6.34 11.12 5.61
CA ARG A 40 -5.54 9.99 6.13
C ARG A 40 -5.90 8.68 5.43
N LEU A 41 -7.18 8.43 5.18
CA LEU A 41 -7.65 7.25 4.45
C LEU A 41 -7.16 7.26 3.00
N ALA A 42 -7.28 8.39 2.31
CA ALA A 42 -6.78 8.55 0.95
C ALA A 42 -5.26 8.34 0.87
N SER A 43 -4.52 8.87 1.85
CA SER A 43 -3.07 8.67 1.95
C SER A 43 -2.70 7.20 2.16
N ASN A 44 -3.37 6.49 3.08
CA ASN A 44 -3.13 5.07 3.32
C ASN A 44 -3.46 4.22 2.09
N TYR A 45 -4.59 4.51 1.42
CA TYR A 45 -4.97 3.80 0.21
C TYR A 45 -3.97 4.05 -0.93
N ARG A 46 -3.50 5.28 -1.08
CA ARG A 46 -2.44 5.62 -2.02
C ARG A 46 -1.14 4.87 -1.73
N ALA A 47 -0.73 4.75 -0.46
CA ALA A 47 0.46 4.00 -0.10
C ALA A 47 0.32 2.50 -0.40
N ALA A 48 -0.83 1.90 -0.09
CA ALA A 48 -1.12 0.49 -0.37
C ALA A 48 -1.13 0.19 -1.88
N THR A 49 -1.79 1.03 -2.68
CA THR A 49 -1.84 0.89 -4.15
C THR A 49 -0.48 1.05 -4.80
N LEU A 50 0.33 2.01 -4.33
CA LEU A 50 1.71 2.14 -4.79
C LEU A 50 2.58 0.93 -4.42
N ALA A 51 2.41 0.36 -3.23
CA ALA A 51 3.10 -0.87 -2.84
C ALA A 51 2.71 -2.03 -3.77
N GLN A 52 1.41 -2.19 -4.07
CA GLN A 52 0.93 -3.24 -4.98
C GLN A 52 1.48 -3.07 -6.40
N MET A 53 1.45 -1.86 -6.96
CA MET A 53 2.00 -1.58 -8.28
C MET A 53 3.51 -1.89 -8.35
N ARG A 54 4.25 -1.63 -7.26
CA ARG A 54 5.67 -1.99 -7.15
C ARG A 54 5.90 -3.50 -7.19
N ALA A 55 5.04 -4.28 -6.55
CA ALA A 55 5.06 -5.74 -6.66
C ALA A 55 4.77 -6.22 -8.09
N GLU A 56 3.83 -5.58 -8.79
CA GLU A 56 3.52 -5.90 -10.19
C GLU A 56 4.69 -5.59 -11.12
N ILE A 57 5.39 -4.48 -10.90
CA ILE A 57 6.63 -4.14 -11.63
C ILE A 57 7.68 -5.24 -11.39
N ALA A 58 7.94 -5.58 -10.13
CA ALA A 58 8.89 -6.66 -9.80
C ALA A 58 8.47 -8.00 -10.43
N ALA A 59 7.18 -8.33 -10.42
CA ALA A 59 6.66 -9.55 -11.03
C ALA A 59 6.86 -9.56 -12.55
N SER A 60 6.64 -8.43 -13.22
CA SER A 60 6.87 -8.31 -14.67
C SER A 60 8.35 -8.54 -15.03
N GLN A 61 9.26 -7.99 -14.22
CA GLN A 61 10.69 -8.20 -14.41
C GLN A 61 11.13 -9.62 -14.07
N ALA A 62 10.53 -10.23 -13.05
CA ALA A 62 10.75 -11.63 -12.71
C ALA A 62 10.38 -12.56 -13.87
N VAL A 63 9.27 -12.30 -14.58
CA VAL A 63 8.90 -13.06 -15.78
C VAL A 63 9.93 -12.86 -16.89
N ALA A 64 10.35 -11.63 -17.15
CA ALA A 64 11.33 -11.32 -18.18
C ALA A 64 12.70 -11.97 -17.91
N SER A 65 13.07 -12.11 -16.65
CA SER A 65 14.36 -12.69 -16.20
C SER A 65 14.26 -14.16 -15.78
N PHE A 66 13.10 -14.80 -15.95
CA PHE A 66 12.79 -16.11 -15.34
C PHE A 66 13.80 -17.22 -15.69
N SER A 67 14.27 -17.25 -16.95
CA SER A 67 15.23 -18.24 -17.44
C SER A 67 16.63 -18.09 -16.84
N GLY A 68 16.99 -16.91 -16.35
CA GLY A 68 18.28 -16.60 -15.74
C GLY A 68 18.30 -16.71 -14.21
N LEU A 69 17.18 -17.06 -13.58
CA LEU A 69 17.09 -17.13 -12.12
C LEU A 69 17.84 -18.35 -11.58
N ALA A 70 18.57 -18.14 -10.48
CA ALA A 70 19.27 -19.21 -9.78
C ALA A 70 18.29 -20.01 -8.90
N TRP A 71 17.88 -21.16 -9.41
CA TRP A 71 17.06 -22.13 -8.67
C TRP A 71 17.98 -23.12 -7.95
N GLY A 72 17.85 -23.28 -6.62
CA GLY A 72 18.76 -24.15 -5.86
C GLY A 72 18.32 -24.47 -4.43
N SER A 73 19.17 -25.18 -3.69
CA SER A 73 18.96 -25.59 -2.29
C SER A 73 18.76 -24.43 -1.30
N ASN A 74 19.10 -23.21 -1.71
CA ASN A 74 18.92 -21.98 -0.94
C ASN A 74 17.61 -21.24 -1.30
N SER A 75 16.75 -21.82 -2.15
CA SER A 75 15.44 -21.24 -2.46
C SER A 75 14.59 -21.16 -1.19
N HIS A 76 14.02 -19.98 -0.94
CA HIS A 76 13.22 -19.78 0.25
C HIS A 76 11.91 -20.58 0.10
N SER A 77 11.67 -21.53 1.01
CA SER A 77 10.43 -22.30 1.02
C SER A 77 9.35 -21.49 1.72
N ILE A 78 8.34 -21.06 0.99
CA ILE A 78 7.23 -20.30 1.58
C ILE A 78 6.10 -21.26 1.90
N ASN A 79 5.82 -21.40 3.19
CA ASN A 79 4.61 -22.06 3.69
C ASN A 79 3.50 -21.01 3.83
N SER A 80 2.23 -21.41 3.66
CA SER A 80 1.09 -20.49 3.71
C SER A 80 0.87 -19.80 5.06
N ASP A 81 1.49 -20.28 6.13
CA ASP A 81 1.37 -19.75 7.50
C ASP A 81 2.46 -18.71 7.85
N GLN A 82 3.42 -18.47 6.95
CA GLN A 82 4.51 -17.55 7.24
C GLN A 82 4.16 -16.12 6.84
N THR A 83 4.20 -15.21 7.82
CA THR A 83 4.11 -13.76 7.56
C THR A 83 5.36 -13.30 6.82
N LEU A 84 5.18 -12.88 5.56
CA LEU A 84 6.26 -12.39 4.71
C LEU A 84 6.48 -10.91 4.99
N ARG A 85 7.56 -10.56 5.68
CA ARG A 85 7.95 -9.17 5.96
C ARG A 85 9.06 -8.73 5.04
N TRP A 86 8.96 -7.50 4.54
CA TRP A 86 9.96 -6.93 3.61
C TRP A 86 11.39 -7.05 4.13
N GLU A 87 11.63 -6.66 5.37
CA GLU A 87 12.95 -6.62 6.03
C GLU A 87 13.64 -7.99 6.14
N ASP A 88 12.86 -9.07 6.12
CA ASP A 88 13.37 -10.44 6.15
C ASP A 88 13.74 -10.89 4.73
N ILE A 89 12.90 -10.54 3.75
CA ILE A 89 13.10 -10.94 2.35
C ILE A 89 14.22 -10.14 1.70
N VAL A 90 14.34 -8.84 1.96
CA VAL A 90 15.36 -7.98 1.34
C VAL A 90 16.80 -8.41 1.67
N LYS A 91 17.00 -9.07 2.82
CA LYS A 91 18.31 -9.57 3.26
C LYS A 91 18.67 -10.94 2.67
N HIS A 92 17.70 -11.61 2.04
CA HIS A 92 17.91 -12.96 1.54
C HIS A 92 18.84 -12.93 0.31
N PRO A 93 19.83 -13.84 0.21
CA PRO A 93 20.87 -13.78 -0.83
C PRO A 93 20.36 -13.99 -2.25
N LEU A 94 19.18 -14.61 -2.41
CA LEU A 94 18.53 -14.81 -3.71
C LEU A 94 17.55 -13.69 -4.09
N THR A 95 17.42 -12.67 -3.25
CA THR A 95 16.52 -11.54 -3.53
C THR A 95 17.17 -10.59 -4.52
N THR A 96 16.46 -10.31 -5.59
CA THR A 96 16.80 -9.23 -6.52
C THR A 96 15.97 -8.01 -6.21
N VAL A 97 16.64 -6.92 -5.83
CA VAL A 97 16.02 -5.62 -5.62
C VAL A 97 16.17 -4.79 -6.88
N LEU A 98 15.06 -4.28 -7.41
CA LEU A 98 15.06 -3.46 -8.63
C LEU A 98 15.50 -2.03 -8.30
N GLY A 99 16.48 -1.54 -9.05
CA GLY A 99 17.00 -0.17 -8.92
C GLY A 99 16.34 0.83 -9.86
N SER A 100 16.75 0.86 -11.14
CA SER A 100 16.35 1.93 -12.08
C SER A 100 14.86 1.96 -12.39
N ASP A 101 14.22 0.79 -12.46
CA ASP A 101 12.81 0.67 -12.86
C ASP A 101 11.85 0.74 -11.67
N CYS A 102 12.39 0.83 -10.45
CA CYS A 102 11.60 0.93 -9.23
C CYS A 102 12.14 2.02 -8.30
N PRO A 103 11.35 3.07 -8.01
CA PRO A 103 11.82 4.18 -7.19
C PRO A 103 12.24 3.70 -5.80
N LYS A 104 13.41 4.16 -5.33
CA LYS A 104 13.93 3.88 -3.98
C LYS A 104 14.08 2.39 -3.64
N ASN A 105 14.50 1.55 -4.59
CA ASN A 105 14.80 0.13 -4.33
C ASN A 105 13.65 -0.61 -3.64
N SER A 106 12.41 -0.26 -4.01
CA SER A 106 11.21 -0.61 -3.25
C SER A 106 10.37 -1.70 -3.91
N CYS A 107 10.97 -2.37 -4.90
CA CYS A 107 10.43 -3.53 -5.57
C CYS A 107 11.49 -4.62 -5.50
N LEU A 108 11.08 -5.84 -5.18
CA LEU A 108 11.96 -6.98 -5.18
C LEU A 108 11.24 -8.22 -5.71
N TYR A 109 12.03 -9.16 -6.19
CA TYR A 109 11.55 -10.52 -6.42
C TYR A 109 12.58 -11.54 -5.92
N ILE A 110 12.11 -12.74 -5.61
CA ILE A 110 12.93 -13.83 -5.08
C ILE A 110 12.40 -15.18 -5.62
N PRO A 111 13.27 -16.10 -6.08
CA PRO A 111 12.87 -17.46 -6.40
C PRO A 111 12.54 -18.23 -5.11
N VAL A 112 11.35 -18.80 -5.09
CA VAL A 112 10.79 -19.52 -3.93
C VAL A 112 10.28 -20.89 -4.37
N LYS A 113 10.27 -21.82 -3.42
CA LYS A 113 9.66 -23.14 -3.62
C LYS A 113 8.36 -23.19 -2.85
N ARG A 114 7.25 -23.43 -3.56
CA ARG A 114 5.91 -23.57 -2.98
C ARG A 114 5.27 -24.84 -3.51
N ASP A 115 4.79 -25.69 -2.61
CA ASP A 115 4.17 -27.00 -2.93
C ASP A 115 5.03 -27.88 -3.85
N GLY A 116 6.36 -27.85 -3.64
CA GLY A 116 7.31 -28.62 -4.46
C GLY A 116 7.66 -27.98 -5.80
N GLN A 117 6.98 -26.91 -6.21
CA GLN A 117 7.14 -26.23 -7.49
C GLN A 117 7.97 -24.94 -7.37
N ALA A 118 8.65 -24.59 -8.46
CA ALA A 118 9.41 -23.34 -8.60
C ALA A 118 8.47 -22.17 -8.91
N TRP A 119 8.50 -21.16 -8.05
CA TRP A 119 7.75 -19.92 -8.19
C TRP A 119 8.68 -18.73 -7.98
N VAL A 120 8.32 -17.58 -8.51
CA VAL A 120 8.94 -16.31 -8.15
C VAL A 120 7.93 -15.53 -7.34
N MET A 121 8.34 -15.09 -6.15
CA MET A 121 7.55 -14.17 -5.35
C MET A 121 8.06 -12.75 -5.62
N ALA A 122 7.14 -11.85 -5.94
CA ALA A 122 7.40 -10.43 -6.04
C ALA A 122 6.72 -9.67 -4.89
N LEU A 123 7.41 -8.66 -4.37
CA LEU A 123 6.94 -7.79 -3.30
C LEU A 123 7.28 -6.34 -3.62
N GLY A 124 6.43 -5.45 -3.16
CA GLY A 124 6.61 -4.01 -3.24
C GLY A 124 6.36 -3.35 -1.89
N VAL A 125 7.10 -2.28 -1.61
CA VAL A 125 6.91 -1.46 -0.42
C VAL A 125 6.87 0.01 -0.75
N VAL A 126 6.34 0.83 0.14
CA VAL A 126 6.50 2.28 0.11
C VAL A 126 7.37 2.71 1.28
N ILE A 127 8.49 3.34 0.97
CA ILE A 127 9.47 3.81 1.95
C ILE A 127 9.44 5.34 1.98
N ALA A 128 9.14 5.89 3.15
CA ALA A 128 9.40 7.29 3.45
C ALA A 128 10.85 7.44 3.93
N ALA A 129 11.55 8.40 3.34
CA ALA A 129 12.81 8.84 3.92
C ALA A 129 12.44 9.77 5.09
N ASP A 130 12.84 9.40 6.30
CA ASP A 130 12.82 10.34 7.41
C ASP A 130 14.09 11.21 7.35
N ASN A 131 14.03 12.42 7.91
CA ASN A 131 15.16 13.35 7.98
C ASN A 131 16.29 12.85 8.92
N THR A 132 16.10 11.68 9.54
CA THR A 132 16.99 11.07 10.53
C THR A 132 17.64 9.78 9.99
N ASP A 133 18.13 9.76 8.75
CA ASP A 133 18.78 8.61 8.08
C ASP A 133 18.01 7.27 8.11
N GLY A 134 16.79 7.27 8.66
CA GLY A 134 15.94 6.12 8.87
C GLY A 134 14.92 5.99 7.75
N GLU A 135 14.93 4.84 7.09
CA GLU A 135 13.88 4.47 6.15
C GLU A 135 12.68 3.91 6.93
N THR A 136 11.53 4.56 6.82
CA THR A 136 10.28 4.08 7.43
C THR A 136 9.40 3.41 6.38
N LEU A 137 9.03 2.15 6.63
CA LEU A 137 8.09 1.41 5.80
C LEU A 137 6.66 1.91 6.07
N LEU A 138 6.05 2.52 5.05
CA LEU A 138 4.69 3.06 5.12
C LEU A 138 3.63 2.03 4.72
N ALA A 139 3.95 1.19 3.74
CA ALA A 139 3.05 0.16 3.24
C ALA A 139 3.85 -0.98 2.59
N GLN A 140 3.29 -2.18 2.65
CA GLN A 140 3.79 -3.37 1.96
C GLN A 140 2.64 -3.96 1.13
N SER A 141 2.97 -4.45 -0.06
CA SER A 141 2.04 -5.16 -0.93
C SER A 141 1.72 -6.54 -0.38
N LEU A 142 0.67 -7.15 -0.93
CA LEU A 142 0.56 -8.60 -0.87
C LEU A 142 1.65 -9.22 -1.77
N PRO A 143 2.16 -10.41 -1.42
CA PRO A 143 3.09 -11.13 -2.29
C PRO A 143 2.37 -11.56 -3.55
N ILE A 144 3.00 -11.32 -4.70
CA ILE A 144 2.52 -11.82 -5.98
C ILE A 144 3.35 -13.02 -6.37
N PHE A 145 2.71 -14.18 -6.57
CA PHE A 145 3.39 -15.38 -6.99
C PHE A 145 3.25 -15.57 -8.49
N VAL A 146 4.38 -15.77 -9.15
CA VAL A 146 4.45 -15.98 -10.59
C VAL A 146 5.20 -17.25 -10.91
N ARG A 147 4.68 -18.04 -11.82
CA ARG A 147 5.40 -19.12 -12.49
C ARG A 147 5.20 -19.02 -13.98
N VAL A 148 6.24 -19.40 -14.71
CA VAL A 148 6.18 -19.58 -16.16
C VAL A 148 6.00 -21.07 -16.42
N LYS A 149 4.88 -21.47 -17.00
CA LYS A 149 4.74 -22.82 -17.58
C LYS A 149 5.30 -22.78 -18.99
N GLY A 150 6.29 -23.62 -19.27
CA GLY A 150 6.66 -23.95 -20.64
C GLY A 150 5.72 -25.04 -21.16
N GLU A 151 5.03 -24.79 -22.27
CA GLU A 151 4.43 -25.87 -23.06
C GLU A 151 5.52 -26.42 -23.99
N GLU A 152 5.88 -27.69 -23.81
CA GLU A 152 6.71 -28.45 -24.75
C GLU A 152 5.87 -28.83 -25.99
N GLU A 153 5.42 -27.86 -26.79
CA GLU A 153 4.86 -28.19 -28.10
C GLU A 153 5.09 -27.06 -29.12
N SER A 154 6.02 -27.31 -30.06
CA SER A 154 6.21 -26.61 -31.34
C SER A 154 6.61 -25.12 -31.31
N ASP A 155 7.93 -24.87 -31.37
CA ASP A 155 8.64 -23.71 -31.98
C ASP A 155 8.27 -22.26 -31.60
N GLU A 156 7.32 -22.05 -30.69
CA GLU A 156 7.07 -20.79 -30.01
C GLU A 156 6.85 -21.11 -28.53
N THR A 157 7.81 -20.76 -27.66
CA THR A 157 7.64 -20.86 -26.20
C THR A 157 6.48 -19.96 -25.75
N LYS A 158 5.27 -20.51 -25.70
CA LYS A 158 4.10 -19.88 -25.09
C LYS A 158 4.25 -19.99 -23.57
N ALA A 159 4.90 -18.99 -23.00
CA ALA A 159 4.99 -18.80 -21.55
C ALA A 159 3.59 -18.49 -20.99
N ALA A 160 2.94 -19.46 -20.35
CA ALA A 160 1.72 -19.18 -19.59
C ALA A 160 2.09 -18.71 -18.18
N VAL A 161 1.76 -17.45 -17.88
CA VAL A 161 1.97 -16.83 -16.56
C VAL A 161 0.79 -17.19 -15.67
N VAL A 162 1.06 -17.86 -14.54
CA VAL A 162 0.03 -18.15 -13.54
C VAL A 162 0.22 -17.25 -12.33
N TRP A 163 -0.79 -16.43 -12.05
CA TRP A 163 -0.89 -15.55 -10.90
C TRP A 163 -1.62 -16.25 -9.75
N HIS A 164 -1.11 -16.11 -8.52
CA HIS A 164 -1.83 -16.54 -7.32
C HIS A 164 -1.64 -15.54 -6.18
#